data_AF-A0A318CTW7-F1
#
_entry.id   AF-A0A318CTW7-F1
#
_cell.length_a   1.000
_cell.length_b   1.000
_cell.length_c   1.000
_cell.angle_alpha   90.00
_cell.angle_beta   90.00
_cell.angle_gamma   90.00
#
_symmetry.space_group_name_H-M   'P 1'
#
loop_
_entity.id
_entity.type
_entity.pdbx_description
1 polymer ?
#
loop_
_entity_poly.entity_id
_entity_poly.type
_entity_poly.pdbx_seq_one_letter_code
_entity_poly.pdbx_strand_id
1 'polypeptide(L)'
;MLTSEILRRFLLDLKTWFRVERVLILAVPTGIIAGLGSVVFFTALDLSHTFFLDYLAGYRPAYPGGEHPVLEPGPTAHLIRWMLVVVPTIGGILSGWLVYTFAPEAEGHGTDAPIDAYHFKNAAIRARVPLIKIISSAITIGSGGSGGREGPIAQIGAGFGSTIALRLGLSRQERRILMMAGMSAGIGSIFHAPLAGAIFAAEILYREIDMEYELLVPSAITSVIAYCVFSLFFGFGSLFVTPPVGFVNTGEILPYTILAIVLALIANIYARVFYGVRDIFRKLPVKPHLKPWIFHIRYRQQAPGRLLAIQLLPLV
;
A
#
# COMPACT_ATOMS: atom_id res chain seq x y z
N MET A 1 -41.79 27.24 9.80
CA MET A 1 -41.28 25.98 9.21
C MET A 1 -40.28 26.24 8.09
N LEU A 2 -40.59 27.06 7.08
CA LEU A 2 -39.67 27.35 5.96
C LEU A 2 -38.34 28.01 6.42
N THR A 3 -38.40 28.97 7.34
CA THR A 3 -37.23 29.70 7.87
C THR A 3 -36.30 28.83 8.72
N SER A 4 -36.84 27.88 9.49
CA SER A 4 -36.02 26.93 10.28
C SER A 4 -35.28 25.92 9.39
N GLU A 5 -35.85 25.57 8.24
CA GLU A 5 -35.26 24.60 7.32
C GLU A 5 -34.17 25.23 6.45
N ILE A 6 -34.36 26.48 6.02
CA ILE A 6 -33.33 27.30 5.36
C ILE A 6 -32.14 27.53 6.30
N LEU A 7 -32.39 27.91 7.55
CA LEU A 7 -31.33 28.11 8.54
C LEU A 7 -30.57 26.81 8.83
N ARG A 8 -31.27 25.68 8.91
CA ARG A 8 -30.64 24.36 9.10
C ARG A 8 -29.76 23.97 7.91
N ARG A 9 -30.22 24.18 6.67
CA ARG A 9 -29.40 23.96 5.47
C ARG A 9 -28.17 24.85 5.45
N PHE A 10 -28.34 26.15 5.69
CA PHE A 10 -27.22 27.10 5.74
C PHE A 10 -26.16 26.72 6.78
N LEU A 11 -26.58 26.32 7.99
CA LEU A 11 -25.64 25.86 9.03
C LEU A 11 -24.94 24.54 8.67
N LEU A 12 -25.62 23.64 7.97
CA LEU A 12 -25.02 22.40 7.47
C LEU A 12 -23.98 22.71 6.39
N ASP A 13 -24.29 23.59 5.44
CA ASP A 13 -23.38 24.03 4.38
C ASP A 13 -22.16 24.75 4.95
N LEU A 14 -22.35 25.57 5.98
CA LEU A 14 -21.25 26.24 6.65
C LEU A 14 -20.32 25.24 7.36
N LYS A 15 -20.91 24.23 8.02
CA LYS A 15 -20.16 23.17 8.70
C LYS A 15 -19.42 22.26 7.72
N THR A 16 -19.99 21.95 6.56
CA THR A 16 -19.30 21.19 5.51
C THR A 16 -18.16 21.99 4.90
N TRP A 17 -18.34 23.29 4.65
CA TRP A 17 -17.29 24.19 4.17
C TRP A 17 -16.05 24.21 5.07
N PHE A 18 -16.23 24.51 6.36
CA PHE A 18 -15.11 24.54 7.32
C PHE A 18 -14.41 23.19 7.44
N ARG A 19 -15.16 22.09 7.33
CA ARG A 19 -14.61 20.73 7.34
C ARG A 19 -13.72 20.48 6.11
N VAL A 20 -14.20 20.82 4.92
CA VAL A 20 -13.47 20.63 3.66
C VAL A 20 -12.19 21.46 3.69
N GLU A 21 -12.29 22.74 4.03
CA GLU A 21 -11.14 23.65 4.13
C GLU A 21 -10.08 23.10 5.10
N ARG A 22 -10.52 22.67 6.29
CA ARG A 22 -9.62 22.07 7.29
C ARG A 22 -8.92 20.82 6.77
N VAL A 23 -9.64 19.92 6.08
CA VAL A 23 -9.05 18.70 5.51
C VAL A 23 -8.04 19.04 4.41
N LEU A 24 -8.34 20.03 3.56
CA LEU A 24 -7.43 20.49 2.50
C LEU A 24 -6.15 21.12 3.08
N ILE A 25 -6.28 21.91 4.15
CA ILE A 25 -5.11 22.47 4.86
C ILE A 25 -4.27 21.33 5.47
N LEU A 26 -4.91 20.32 6.06
CA LEU A 26 -4.23 19.17 6.65
C LEU A 26 -3.69 18.18 5.63
N ALA A 27 -4.14 18.24 4.38
CA ALA A 27 -3.59 17.44 3.28
C ALA A 27 -2.11 17.79 3.07
N VAL A 28 -1.73 19.06 3.15
CA VAL A 28 -0.33 19.49 2.95
C VAL A 28 0.66 18.80 3.91
N PRO A 29 0.53 18.93 5.24
CA PRO A 29 1.44 18.24 6.17
C PRO A 29 1.31 16.72 6.07
N THR A 30 0.13 16.19 5.72
CA THR A 30 -0.04 14.73 5.52
C THR A 30 0.77 14.24 4.33
N GLY A 31 0.75 14.96 3.20
CA GLY A 31 1.56 14.65 2.02
C GLY A 31 3.05 14.74 2.31
N ILE A 32 3.50 15.76 3.05
CA ILE A 32 4.92 15.91 3.43
C ILE A 32 5.36 14.74 4.32
N ILE A 33 4.60 14.44 5.38
CA ILE A 33 4.95 13.38 6.34
C ILE A 33 4.92 12.01 5.65
N ALA A 34 3.92 11.73 4.83
CA ALA A 34 3.84 10.47 4.09
C ALA A 34 4.94 10.37 3.03
N GLY A 35 5.29 11.46 2.32
CA GLY A 35 6.39 11.50 1.37
C GLY A 35 7.76 11.26 2.04
N LEU A 36 8.02 11.88 3.19
CA LEU A 36 9.20 11.56 4.01
C LEU A 36 9.17 10.11 4.49
N GLY A 37 7.99 9.59 4.84
CA GLY A 37 7.77 8.18 5.13
C GLY A 37 8.16 7.26 3.97
N SER A 38 7.79 7.61 2.75
CA SER A 38 8.20 6.92 1.52
C SER A 38 9.71 6.95 1.33
N VAL A 39 10.37 8.09 1.59
CA VAL A 39 11.83 8.21 1.50
C VAL A 39 12.51 7.28 2.50
N VAL A 40 12.06 7.29 3.75
CA VAL A 40 12.59 6.39 4.79
C VAL A 40 12.34 4.93 4.44
N PHE A 41 11.15 4.60 3.92
CA PHE A 41 10.82 3.22 3.53
C PHE A 41 11.67 2.73 2.36
N PHE A 42 11.80 3.52 1.31
CA PHE A 42 12.60 3.18 0.14
C PHE A 42 14.07 3.03 0.51
N THR A 43 14.61 3.97 1.31
CA THR A 43 15.98 3.89 1.82
C THR A 43 16.19 2.62 2.66
N ALA A 44 15.27 2.32 3.59
CA ALA A 44 15.37 1.11 4.41
C ALA A 44 15.30 -0.17 3.56
N LEU A 45 14.48 -0.18 2.52
CA LEU A 45 14.35 -1.29 1.57
C LEU A 45 15.66 -1.48 0.79
N ASP A 46 16.23 -0.43 0.21
CA ASP A 46 17.47 -0.50 -0.54
C ASP A 46 18.66 -0.89 0.36
N LEU A 47 18.76 -0.36 1.58
CA LEU A 47 19.76 -0.77 2.55
C LEU A 47 19.62 -2.24 2.95
N SER A 48 18.39 -2.70 3.18
CA SER A 48 18.12 -4.11 3.49
C SER A 48 18.49 -4.99 2.31
N HIS A 49 18.17 -4.56 1.09
CA HIS A 49 18.51 -5.24 -0.14
C HIS A 49 20.02 -5.39 -0.32
N THR A 50 20.77 -4.29 -0.19
CA THR A 50 22.23 -4.30 -0.27
C THR A 50 22.87 -5.16 0.81
N PHE A 51 22.35 -5.12 2.04
CA PHE A 51 22.86 -5.97 3.13
C PHE A 51 22.60 -7.46 2.87
N PHE A 52 21.36 -7.82 2.55
CA PHE A 52 20.94 -9.22 2.47
C PHE A 52 21.31 -9.88 1.15
N LEU A 53 21.07 -9.23 0.02
CA LEU A 53 21.26 -9.82 -1.30
C LEU A 53 22.64 -9.53 -1.88
N ASP A 54 23.13 -8.28 -1.81
CA ASP A 54 24.47 -7.97 -2.32
C ASP A 54 25.57 -8.49 -1.38
N TYR A 55 25.62 -8.02 -0.13
CA TYR A 55 26.71 -8.33 0.79
C TYR A 55 26.73 -9.80 1.25
N LEU A 56 25.58 -10.37 1.67
CA LEU A 56 25.55 -11.75 2.15
C LEU A 56 25.45 -12.79 1.02
N ALA A 57 24.66 -12.53 -0.02
CA ALA A 57 24.41 -13.52 -1.07
C ALA A 57 25.24 -13.31 -2.35
N GLY A 58 25.86 -12.14 -2.54
CA GLY A 58 26.55 -11.80 -3.80
C GLY A 58 25.61 -11.70 -5.00
N TYR A 59 24.34 -11.35 -4.77
CA TYR A 59 23.31 -11.26 -5.78
C TYR A 59 22.78 -9.82 -5.94
N ARG A 60 22.86 -9.29 -7.16
CA ARG A 60 22.39 -7.95 -7.51
C ARG A 60 21.28 -8.02 -8.54
N PRO A 61 20.00 -7.96 -8.16
CA PRO A 61 18.91 -7.82 -9.11
C PRO A 61 18.97 -6.45 -9.81
N ALA A 62 18.37 -6.38 -10.99
CA ALA A 62 18.29 -5.15 -11.76
C ALA A 62 17.33 -4.15 -11.10
N TYR A 63 17.72 -2.88 -11.08
CA TYR A 63 16.87 -1.77 -10.68
C TYR A 63 15.92 -1.37 -11.82
N PRO A 64 14.71 -0.86 -11.51
CA PRO A 64 13.89 -0.16 -12.49
C PRO A 64 14.68 0.98 -13.14
N GLY A 65 14.45 1.25 -14.43
CA GLY A 65 15.23 2.22 -15.19
C GLY A 65 15.21 3.66 -14.64
N GLY A 66 14.20 4.03 -13.86
CA GLY A 66 14.09 5.34 -13.20
C GLY A 66 14.62 5.40 -11.77
N GLU A 67 15.21 4.32 -11.25
CA GLU A 67 15.73 4.26 -9.87
C GLU A 67 17.24 4.06 -9.84
N HIS A 68 17.87 4.68 -8.85
CA HIS A 68 19.29 4.52 -8.55
C HIS A 68 19.48 3.96 -7.14
N PRO A 69 20.47 3.08 -6.94
CA PRO A 69 20.77 2.57 -5.61
C PRO A 69 21.20 3.73 -4.68
N VAL A 70 20.83 3.64 -3.41
CA VAL A 70 21.18 4.66 -2.41
C VAL A 70 22.67 4.59 -2.07
N LEU A 71 23.22 3.37 -2.06
CA LEU A 71 24.64 3.12 -1.85
C LEU A 71 25.26 2.64 -3.16
N GLU A 72 26.43 3.20 -3.50
CA GLU A 72 27.19 2.69 -4.64
C GLU A 72 27.57 1.22 -4.42
N PRO A 73 27.39 0.34 -5.43
CA PRO A 73 27.73 -1.06 -5.28
C PRO A 73 29.21 -1.24 -4.99
N GLY A 74 29.53 -2.04 -3.98
CA GLY A 74 30.91 -2.45 -3.70
C GLY A 74 31.51 -3.34 -4.81
N PRO A 75 32.77 -3.77 -4.68
CA PRO A 75 33.38 -4.72 -5.61
C PRO A 75 32.54 -5.99 -5.73
N THR A 76 32.57 -6.61 -6.91
CA THR A 76 31.76 -7.80 -7.25
C THR A 76 32.00 -8.93 -6.26
N ALA A 77 30.98 -9.24 -5.45
CA ALA A 77 30.99 -10.42 -4.60
C ALA A 77 30.65 -11.68 -5.43
N HIS A 78 31.26 -12.81 -5.09
CA HIS A 78 30.92 -14.09 -5.70
C HIS A 78 29.53 -14.53 -5.25
N LEU A 79 28.67 -14.90 -6.19
CA LEU A 79 27.32 -15.38 -5.91
C LEU A 79 27.33 -16.67 -5.08
N ILE A 80 26.74 -16.61 -3.89
CA ILE A 80 26.57 -17.75 -2.99
C ILE A 80 25.13 -18.28 -3.14
N ARG A 81 24.93 -19.27 -4.01
CA ARG A 81 23.59 -19.74 -4.42
C ARG A 81 22.69 -20.18 -3.25
N TRP A 82 23.25 -20.80 -2.22
CA TRP A 82 22.47 -21.27 -1.06
C TRP A 82 22.00 -20.13 -0.15
N MET A 83 22.69 -18.98 -0.17
CA MET A 83 22.26 -17.78 0.55
C MET A 83 20.93 -17.25 0.03
N LEU A 84 20.60 -17.47 -1.26
CA LEU A 84 19.31 -17.09 -1.84
C LEU A 84 18.11 -17.79 -1.19
N VAL A 85 18.33 -18.88 -0.44
CA VAL A 85 17.27 -19.57 0.33
C VAL A 85 17.33 -19.17 1.80
N VAL A 86 18.53 -19.06 2.37
CA VAL A 86 18.75 -18.76 3.79
C VAL A 86 18.41 -17.32 4.15
N VAL A 87 18.74 -16.38 3.27
CA VAL A 87 18.55 -14.95 3.51
C VAL A 87 17.05 -14.58 3.57
N PRO A 88 16.19 -14.94 2.60
CA PRO A 88 14.74 -14.70 2.72
C PRO A 88 14.12 -15.44 3.92
N THR A 89 14.65 -16.62 4.25
CA THR A 89 14.24 -17.40 5.42
C THR A 89 14.43 -16.61 6.72
N ILE A 90 15.64 -16.06 6.92
CA ILE A 90 15.97 -15.26 8.10
C ILE A 90 15.16 -13.97 8.11
N GLY A 91 15.05 -13.29 6.96
CA GLY A 91 14.25 -12.08 6.83
C GLY A 91 12.78 -12.31 7.18
N GLY A 92 12.19 -13.43 6.75
CA GLY A 92 10.85 -13.85 7.11
C GLY A 92 10.68 -14.04 8.63
N ILE A 93 11.61 -14.74 9.28
CA ILE A 93 11.59 -14.95 10.75
C ILE A 93 11.68 -13.61 11.50
N LEU A 94 12.62 -12.74 11.12
CA LEU A 94 12.82 -11.45 11.77
C LEU A 94 11.61 -10.54 11.60
N SER A 95 11.07 -10.46 10.37
CA SER A 95 9.86 -9.70 10.07
C SER A 95 8.65 -10.23 10.83
N GLY A 96 8.47 -11.55 10.89
CA GLY A 96 7.42 -12.20 11.67
C GLY A 96 7.53 -11.91 13.16
N TRP A 97 8.72 -12.05 13.73
CA TRP A 97 8.98 -11.70 15.11
C TRP A 97 8.64 -10.24 15.40
N LEU A 98 9.06 -9.31 14.55
CA LEU A 98 8.80 -7.87 14.72
C LEU A 98 7.29 -7.55 14.67
N VAL A 99 6.60 -8.03 13.64
CA VAL A 99 5.16 -7.75 13.43
C VAL A 99 4.34 -8.33 14.58
N TYR A 100 4.47 -9.62 14.88
CA TYR A 100 3.62 -10.24 15.89
C TYR A 100 3.96 -9.87 17.33
N THR A 101 5.15 -9.33 17.58
CA THR A 101 5.53 -8.83 18.92
C THR A 101 5.05 -7.39 19.12
N PHE A 102 5.28 -6.51 18.15
CA PHE A 102 5.05 -5.07 18.35
C PHE A 102 3.76 -4.55 17.72
N ALA A 103 3.40 -4.98 16.51
CA ALA A 103 2.21 -4.50 15.81
C ALA A 103 1.54 -5.60 14.97
N PRO A 104 0.76 -6.51 15.59
CA PRO A 104 0.09 -7.59 14.86
C PRO A 104 -0.82 -7.10 13.73
N GLU A 105 -1.33 -5.88 13.81
CA GLU A 105 -2.12 -5.25 12.76
C GLU A 105 -1.32 -4.77 11.53
N ALA A 106 0.02 -4.79 11.60
CA ALA A 106 0.93 -4.55 10.46
C ALA A 106 1.10 -5.80 9.57
N GLU A 107 0.39 -6.88 9.90
CA GLU A 107 0.40 -8.14 9.16
C GLU A 107 -0.16 -8.01 7.72
N GLY A 108 0.25 -8.95 6.85
CA GLY A 108 -0.28 -9.10 5.49
C GLY A 108 0.42 -8.20 4.49
N HIS A 109 -0.10 -8.13 3.27
CA HIS A 109 0.47 -7.27 2.22
C HIS A 109 0.35 -5.79 2.60
N GLY A 110 -0.72 -5.36 3.25
CA GLY A 110 -0.85 -4.02 3.87
C GLY A 110 -1.95 -3.13 3.30
N THR A 111 -2.61 -3.50 2.21
CA THR A 111 -3.78 -2.73 1.70
C THR A 111 -5.07 -3.08 2.45
N ASP A 112 -5.25 -4.31 2.91
CA ASP A 112 -6.45 -4.75 3.65
C ASP A 112 -6.66 -4.02 4.97
N ALA A 113 -5.58 -3.70 5.69
CA ALA A 113 -5.67 -3.12 7.02
C ALA A 113 -6.23 -1.66 7.00
N PRO A 114 -5.82 -0.78 6.08
CA PRO A 114 -6.50 0.49 5.83
C PRO A 114 -7.97 0.35 5.44
N ILE A 115 -8.33 -0.61 4.58
CA ILE A 115 -9.73 -0.84 4.15
C ILE A 115 -10.58 -1.27 5.35
N ASP A 116 -10.10 -2.24 6.14
CA ASP A 116 -10.74 -2.68 7.37
C ASP A 116 -10.85 -1.54 8.40
N ALA A 117 -9.80 -0.70 8.50
CA ALA A 117 -9.83 0.46 9.38
C ALA A 117 -10.88 1.48 8.93
N TYR A 118 -10.98 1.76 7.62
CA TYR A 118 -11.95 2.69 7.04
C TYR A 118 -13.38 2.28 7.40
N HIS A 119 -13.72 1.01 7.19
CA HIS A 119 -15.07 0.49 7.40
C HIS A 119 -15.40 0.25 8.87
N PHE A 120 -14.53 -0.46 9.60
CA PHE A 120 -14.88 -1.07 10.89
C PHE A 120 -14.15 -0.49 12.10
N LYS A 121 -13.01 0.19 11.92
CA LYS A 121 -12.21 0.72 13.05
C LYS A 121 -12.22 2.23 13.14
N ASN A 122 -13.27 2.85 12.62
CA ASN A 122 -13.45 4.30 12.58
C ASN A 122 -12.30 5.05 11.89
N ALA A 123 -11.50 4.43 11.02
CA ALA A 123 -10.26 4.94 10.43
C ALA A 123 -9.14 5.22 11.45
N ALA A 124 -9.11 4.52 12.58
CA ALA A 124 -8.04 4.61 13.57
C ALA A 124 -6.97 3.53 13.35
N ILE A 125 -5.75 3.95 13.09
CA ILE A 125 -4.54 3.11 13.00
C ILE A 125 -3.59 3.55 14.11
N ARG A 126 -2.97 2.59 14.82
CA ARG A 126 -2.02 2.94 15.89
C ARG A 126 -0.75 3.54 15.28
N ALA A 127 -0.23 4.60 15.90
CA ALA A 127 0.95 5.33 15.41
C ALA A 127 2.23 4.47 15.26
N ARG A 128 2.32 3.34 15.96
CA ARG A 128 3.45 2.39 15.82
C ARG A 128 3.41 1.57 14.52
N VAL A 129 2.23 1.39 13.92
CA VAL A 129 2.02 0.54 12.73
C VAL A 129 2.88 0.97 11.55
N PRO A 130 2.86 2.25 11.10
CA PRO A 130 3.69 2.66 9.98
C PRO A 130 5.17 2.40 10.24
N LEU A 131 5.66 2.65 11.46
CA LEU A 131 7.07 2.44 11.82
C LEU A 131 7.46 0.95 11.77
N ILE A 132 6.64 0.08 12.36
CA ILE A 132 6.87 -1.36 12.30
C ILE A 132 6.78 -1.87 10.87
N LYS A 133 5.82 -1.37 10.07
CA LYS A 133 5.62 -1.78 8.69
C LYS A 133 6.79 -1.40 7.79
N ILE A 134 7.39 -0.22 7.99
CA ILE A 134 8.63 0.20 7.31
C ILE A 134 9.70 -0.87 7.51
N ILE A 135 10.03 -1.17 8.77
CA ILE A 135 11.13 -2.06 9.12
C ILE A 135 10.82 -3.51 8.69
N SER A 136 9.63 -4.02 9.00
CA SER A 136 9.26 -5.40 8.69
C SER A 136 9.25 -5.65 7.18
N SER A 137 8.73 -4.70 6.40
CA SER A 137 8.61 -4.86 4.95
C SER A 137 9.94 -4.65 4.24
N ALA A 138 10.79 -3.74 4.74
CA ALA A 138 12.16 -3.58 4.26
C ALA A 138 12.97 -4.87 4.47
N ILE A 139 12.86 -5.50 5.64
CA ILE A 139 13.51 -6.80 5.90
C ILE A 139 12.93 -7.90 5.00
N THR A 140 11.60 -8.03 4.91
CA THR A 140 10.98 -9.09 4.08
C THR A 140 11.35 -8.93 2.61
N ILE A 141 11.14 -7.75 2.02
CA ILE A 141 11.34 -7.51 0.59
C ILE A 141 12.84 -7.44 0.28
N GLY A 142 13.62 -6.71 1.10
CA GLY A 142 15.06 -6.57 0.93
C GLY A 142 15.82 -7.87 1.09
N SER A 143 15.33 -8.82 1.89
CA SER A 143 15.92 -10.17 1.94
C SER A 143 15.55 -11.09 0.76
N GLY A 144 14.77 -10.60 -0.21
CA GLY A 144 14.33 -11.39 -1.37
C GLY A 144 13.00 -12.13 -1.16
N GLY A 145 12.23 -11.77 -0.12
CA GLY A 145 10.86 -12.25 0.02
C GLY A 145 9.98 -11.75 -1.13
N SER A 146 9.14 -12.64 -1.67
CA SER A 146 8.21 -12.29 -2.75
C SER A 146 7.12 -11.35 -2.25
N GLY A 147 7.30 -10.05 -2.49
CA GLY A 147 6.38 -8.99 -2.07
C GLY A 147 6.65 -7.68 -2.78
N GLY A 148 5.58 -6.93 -3.04
CA GLY A 148 5.66 -5.57 -3.61
C GLY A 148 5.69 -4.49 -2.54
N ARG A 149 6.21 -3.32 -2.91
CA ARG A 149 6.21 -2.10 -2.08
C ARG A 149 4.85 -1.43 -1.93
N GLU A 150 3.88 -1.78 -2.79
CA GLU A 150 2.53 -1.23 -2.83
C GLU A 150 1.80 -1.35 -1.50
N GLY A 151 1.62 -2.58 -1.00
CA GLY A 151 0.88 -2.82 0.22
C GLY A 151 1.51 -2.19 1.46
N PRO A 152 2.83 -2.34 1.69
CA PRO A 152 3.51 -1.65 2.77
C PRO A 152 3.33 -0.13 2.73
N ILE A 153 3.57 0.50 1.58
CA ILE A 153 3.52 1.97 1.53
C ILE A 153 2.09 2.50 1.67
N ALA A 154 1.11 1.76 1.16
CA ALA A 154 -0.30 2.07 1.39
C ALA A 154 -0.63 2.10 2.89
N GLN A 155 -0.18 1.07 3.64
CA GLN A 155 -0.41 0.99 5.08
C GLN A 155 0.36 2.07 5.87
N ILE A 156 1.60 2.34 5.47
CA ILE A 156 2.46 3.34 6.10
C ILE A 156 1.84 4.73 5.94
N GLY A 157 1.50 5.11 4.71
CA GLY A 157 0.84 6.37 4.39
C GLY A 157 -0.50 6.53 5.11
N ALA A 158 -1.35 5.49 5.07
CA ALA A 158 -2.61 5.48 5.82
C ALA A 158 -2.42 5.65 7.33
N GLY A 159 -1.39 4.99 7.88
CA GLY A 159 -1.02 5.10 9.29
C GLY A 159 -0.62 6.52 9.69
N PHE A 160 0.15 7.22 8.85
CA PHE A 160 0.51 8.62 9.11
C PHE A 160 -0.70 9.55 9.05
N GLY A 161 -1.52 9.45 8.01
CA GLY A 161 -2.75 10.25 7.88
C GLY A 161 -3.72 10.03 9.04
N SER A 162 -3.93 8.77 9.43
CA SER A 162 -4.74 8.41 10.61
C SER A 162 -4.16 8.97 11.91
N THR A 163 -2.84 8.92 12.08
CA THR A 163 -2.16 9.43 13.29
C THR A 163 -2.30 10.94 13.43
N ILE A 164 -2.13 11.69 12.32
CA ILE A 164 -2.32 13.15 12.29
C ILE A 164 -3.76 13.48 12.70
N ALA A 165 -4.73 12.80 12.08
CA ALA A 165 -6.15 13.02 12.37
C ALA A 165 -6.53 12.67 13.82
N LEU A 166 -5.98 11.59 14.38
CA LEU A 166 -6.17 11.19 15.77
C LEU A 166 -5.61 12.22 16.76
N ARG A 167 -4.39 12.71 16.51
CA ARG A 167 -3.74 13.71 17.38
C ARG A 167 -4.46 15.05 17.39
N LEU A 168 -5.06 15.43 16.26
CA LEU A 168 -5.82 16.67 16.13
C LEU A 168 -7.30 16.54 16.55
N GLY A 169 -7.70 15.36 17.07
CA GLY A 169 -9.07 15.13 17.53
C GLY A 169 -10.12 15.26 16.43
N LEU A 170 -9.78 14.90 15.19
CA LEU A 170 -10.68 15.05 14.05
C LEU A 170 -11.87 14.09 14.14
N SER A 171 -12.96 14.46 13.49
CA SER A 171 -14.13 13.60 13.36
C SER A 171 -13.81 12.32 12.58
N ARG A 172 -14.68 11.30 12.72
CA ARG A 172 -14.54 10.03 11.99
C ARG A 172 -14.43 10.24 10.47
N GLN A 173 -15.20 11.18 9.91
CA GLN A 173 -15.21 11.45 8.47
C GLN A 173 -13.91 12.13 8.02
N GLU A 174 -13.47 13.17 8.72
CA GLU A 174 -12.19 13.84 8.42
C GLU A 174 -11.01 12.87 8.55
N ARG A 175 -11.04 12.00 9.57
CA ARG A 175 -10.02 10.96 9.76
C ARG A 175 -10.01 9.93 8.63
N ARG A 176 -11.18 9.51 8.15
CA ARG A 176 -11.30 8.64 6.96
C ARG A 176 -10.63 9.29 5.76
N ILE A 177 -10.91 10.57 5.51
CA ILE A 177 -10.35 11.30 4.38
C ILE A 177 -8.83 11.43 4.49
N LEU A 178 -8.31 11.88 5.63
CA LEU A 178 -6.86 12.03 5.81
C LEU A 178 -6.11 10.69 5.83
N MET A 179 -6.71 9.63 6.36
CA MET A 179 -6.14 8.28 6.29
C MET A 179 -5.98 7.83 4.83
N MET A 180 -7.03 7.94 4.02
CA MET A 180 -6.95 7.54 2.61
C MET A 180 -6.07 8.48 1.78
N ALA A 181 -6.08 9.79 2.08
CA ALA A 181 -5.14 10.73 1.47
C ALA A 181 -3.68 10.39 1.81
N GLY A 182 -3.41 9.93 3.04
CA GLY A 182 -2.09 9.39 3.40
C GLY A 182 -1.73 8.13 2.59
N MET A 183 -2.68 7.21 2.35
CA MET A 183 -2.49 6.04 1.49
C MET A 183 -2.12 6.45 0.05
N SER A 184 -2.85 7.42 -0.50
CA SER A 184 -2.60 8.04 -1.80
C SER A 184 -1.19 8.62 -1.89
N ALA A 185 -0.79 9.41 -0.87
CA ALA A 185 0.55 9.97 -0.75
C ALA A 185 1.66 8.91 -0.83
N GLY A 186 1.49 7.82 -0.10
CA GLY A 186 2.43 6.70 -0.12
C GLY A 186 2.55 6.06 -1.51
N ILE A 187 1.42 5.71 -2.12
CA ILE A 187 1.37 5.07 -3.44
C ILE A 187 1.94 5.99 -4.52
N GLY A 188 1.41 7.20 -4.66
CA GLY A 188 1.79 8.07 -5.77
C GLY A 188 3.23 8.58 -5.69
N SER A 189 3.81 8.66 -4.50
CA SER A 189 5.24 8.99 -4.35
C SER A 189 6.15 7.83 -4.78
N ILE A 190 5.99 6.64 -4.19
CA ILE A 190 6.88 5.50 -4.47
C ILE A 190 6.78 5.00 -5.91
N PHE A 191 5.60 5.10 -6.54
CA PHE A 191 5.43 4.69 -7.93
C PHE A 191 5.66 5.81 -8.94
N HIS A 192 6.04 7.01 -8.49
CA HIS A 192 6.15 8.20 -9.37
C HIS A 192 4.87 8.44 -10.18
N ALA A 193 3.70 8.16 -9.59
CA ALA A 193 2.41 8.16 -10.27
C ALA A 193 1.33 8.85 -9.41
N PRO A 194 1.37 10.19 -9.28
CA PRO A 194 0.49 10.91 -8.35
C PRO A 194 -1.00 10.75 -8.65
N LEU A 195 -1.38 10.77 -9.93
CA LEU A 195 -2.76 10.61 -10.35
C LEU A 195 -3.27 9.19 -10.04
N ALA A 196 -2.44 8.17 -10.28
CA ALA A 196 -2.78 6.79 -9.97
C ALA A 196 -2.98 6.59 -8.47
N GLY A 197 -2.12 7.18 -7.63
CA GLY A 197 -2.28 7.13 -6.17
C GLY A 197 -3.61 7.75 -5.69
N ALA A 198 -3.99 8.88 -6.29
CA ALA A 198 -5.24 9.57 -5.96
C ALA A 198 -6.50 8.77 -6.31
N ILE A 199 -6.54 8.21 -7.52
CA ILE A 199 -7.66 7.38 -7.99
C ILE A 199 -7.71 6.07 -7.18
N PHE A 200 -6.57 5.42 -6.97
CA PHE A 200 -6.46 4.19 -6.21
C PHE A 200 -7.05 4.32 -4.80
N ALA A 201 -6.75 5.40 -4.09
CA ALA A 201 -7.28 5.63 -2.75
C ALA A 201 -8.81 5.84 -2.72
N ALA A 202 -9.40 6.33 -3.82
CA ALA A 202 -10.83 6.56 -3.93
C ALA A 202 -11.62 5.30 -4.34
N GLU A 203 -11.00 4.41 -5.13
CA GLU A 203 -11.65 3.21 -5.68
C GLU A 203 -11.46 1.95 -4.82
N ILE A 204 -10.33 1.79 -4.12
CA ILE A 204 -9.97 0.54 -3.42
C ILE A 204 -10.94 0.12 -2.30
N LEU A 205 -11.83 1.01 -1.87
CA LEU A 205 -12.72 0.78 -0.72
C LEU A 205 -13.92 -0.10 -1.04
N TYR A 206 -14.27 -0.24 -2.32
CA TYR A 206 -15.48 -0.91 -2.77
C TYR A 206 -15.19 -2.04 -3.75
N ARG A 207 -16.06 -3.06 -3.73
CA ARG A 207 -16.01 -4.19 -4.67
C ARG A 207 -16.81 -3.88 -5.95
N GLU A 208 -17.85 -3.09 -5.82
CA GLU A 208 -18.66 -2.60 -6.94
C GLU A 208 -17.96 -1.42 -7.61
N ILE A 209 -18.46 -0.98 -8.77
CA ILE A 209 -17.91 0.14 -9.54
C ILE A 209 -18.33 1.45 -8.87
N ASP A 210 -17.91 1.62 -7.61
CA ASP A 210 -18.17 2.77 -6.75
C ASP A 210 -16.85 3.44 -6.36
N MET A 211 -16.91 4.75 -6.15
CA MET A 211 -15.76 5.55 -5.78
C MET A 211 -16.13 6.60 -4.73
N GLU A 212 -15.29 6.76 -3.72
CA GLU A 212 -15.44 7.85 -2.74
C GLU A 212 -14.94 9.19 -3.31
N TYR A 213 -15.82 9.92 -3.98
CA TYR A 213 -15.48 11.20 -4.61
C TYR A 213 -14.94 12.25 -3.63
N GLU A 214 -15.34 12.22 -2.35
CA GLU A 214 -14.82 13.12 -1.31
C GLU A 214 -13.30 12.94 -1.09
N LEU A 215 -12.74 11.79 -1.47
CA LEU A 215 -11.32 11.48 -1.33
C LEU A 215 -10.47 12.04 -2.46
N LEU A 216 -11.03 12.27 -3.64
CA LEU A 216 -10.24 12.57 -4.85
C LEU A 216 -9.37 13.81 -4.69
N VAL A 217 -9.95 14.94 -4.28
CA VAL A 217 -9.22 16.21 -4.18
C VAL A 217 -8.14 16.15 -3.08
N PRO A 218 -8.45 15.74 -1.83
CA PRO A 218 -7.41 15.59 -0.80
C PRO A 218 -6.33 14.57 -1.18
N SER A 219 -6.72 13.45 -1.80
CA SER A 219 -5.79 12.39 -2.22
C SER A 219 -4.87 12.85 -3.35
N ALA A 220 -5.37 13.65 -4.30
CA ALA A 220 -4.56 14.25 -5.35
C ALA A 220 -3.53 15.23 -4.77
N ILE A 221 -3.95 16.14 -3.88
CA ILE A 221 -3.05 17.11 -3.24
C ILE A 221 -1.94 16.40 -2.47
N THR A 222 -2.31 15.47 -1.59
CA THR A 222 -1.35 14.71 -0.79
C THR A 222 -0.41 13.87 -1.64
N SER A 223 -0.90 13.27 -2.72
CA SER A 223 -0.09 12.50 -3.65
C SER A 223 0.91 13.32 -4.43
N VAL A 224 0.52 14.49 -4.93
CA VAL A 224 1.43 15.39 -5.65
C VAL A 224 2.50 15.91 -4.70
N ILE A 225 2.12 16.32 -3.48
CA ILE A 225 3.09 16.80 -2.49
C ILE A 225 4.06 15.69 -2.11
N ALA A 226 3.57 14.49 -1.81
CA ALA A 226 4.43 13.37 -1.45
C ALA A 226 5.37 12.97 -2.60
N TYR A 227 4.90 13.01 -3.85
CA TYR A 227 5.74 12.81 -5.03
C TYR A 227 6.84 13.86 -5.11
N CYS A 228 6.52 15.14 -4.98
CA CYS A 228 7.52 16.20 -4.96
C CYS A 228 8.55 15.96 -3.85
N VAL A 229 8.11 15.63 -2.63
CA VAL A 229 9.02 15.33 -1.52
C VAL A 229 9.93 14.14 -1.86
N PHE A 230 9.37 13.04 -2.37
CA PHE A 230 10.16 11.85 -2.72
C PHE A 230 11.16 12.12 -3.85
N SER A 231 10.73 12.84 -4.89
CA SER A 231 11.56 13.23 -6.03
C SER A 231 12.68 14.21 -5.68
N LEU A 232 12.58 14.96 -4.58
CA LEU A 232 13.72 15.76 -4.09
C LEU A 232 14.91 14.88 -3.66
N PHE A 233 14.67 13.62 -3.27
CA PHE A 233 15.72 12.68 -2.86
C PHE A 233 16.13 11.72 -3.99
N PHE A 234 15.18 11.25 -4.78
CA PHE A 234 15.43 10.19 -5.79
C PHE A 234 15.27 10.65 -7.24
N GLY A 235 15.05 11.94 -7.46
CA GLY A 235 14.91 12.53 -8.79
C GLY A 235 13.46 12.59 -9.30
N PHE A 236 13.27 13.43 -10.31
CA PHE A 236 12.00 13.56 -11.02
C PHE A 236 12.00 12.69 -12.27
N GLY A 237 10.89 12.05 -12.58
CA GLY A 237 10.76 11.20 -13.76
C GLY A 237 9.81 10.04 -13.55
N SER A 238 9.67 9.19 -14.57
CA SER A 238 8.91 7.96 -14.48
C SER A 238 9.76 6.84 -13.91
N LEU A 239 9.13 5.98 -13.11
CA LEU A 239 9.76 4.79 -12.55
C LEU A 239 10.24 3.80 -13.63
N PHE A 240 9.48 3.70 -14.72
CA PHE A 240 9.79 2.87 -15.87
C PHE A 240 9.94 3.76 -17.11
N VAL A 241 10.97 3.48 -17.91
CA VAL A 241 11.17 4.09 -19.23
C VAL A 241 10.84 3.03 -20.26
N THR A 242 9.79 3.26 -21.04
CA THR A 242 9.36 2.36 -22.11
C THR A 242 9.65 2.99 -23.47
N PRO A 243 9.98 2.19 -24.50
CA PRO A 243 10.01 2.69 -25.87
C PRO A 243 8.67 3.36 -26.23
N PRO A 244 8.68 4.38 -27.11
CA PRO A 244 7.44 4.99 -27.58
C PRO A 244 6.63 3.94 -28.34
N VAL A 245 5.54 3.48 -27.73
CA VAL A 245 4.55 2.60 -28.35
C VAL A 245 3.33 3.42 -28.72
N GLY A 246 2.83 3.23 -29.93
CA GLY A 246 1.65 3.92 -30.45
C GLY A 246 0.82 2.99 -31.32
N PHE A 247 -0.45 3.34 -31.50
CA PHE A 247 -1.33 2.62 -32.42
C PHE A 247 -0.98 3.01 -33.86
N VAL A 248 -0.51 2.04 -34.65
CA VAL A 248 -0.19 2.28 -36.07
C VAL A 248 -1.37 1.90 -36.96
N ASN A 249 -2.04 0.79 -36.65
CA ASN A 249 -3.19 0.28 -37.41
C ASN A 249 -4.41 0.02 -36.53
N THR A 250 -5.61 0.34 -37.02
CA THR A 250 -6.89 0.02 -36.35
C THR A 250 -7.07 -1.48 -36.13
N GLY A 251 -6.46 -2.32 -36.97
CA GLY A 251 -6.46 -3.78 -36.82
C GLY A 251 -5.80 -4.28 -35.54
N GLU A 252 -4.96 -3.47 -34.88
CA GLU A 252 -4.32 -3.81 -33.61
C GLU A 252 -5.31 -3.87 -32.43
N ILE A 253 -6.49 -3.25 -32.56
CA ILE A 253 -7.53 -3.30 -31.53
C ILE A 253 -7.97 -4.74 -31.25
N LEU A 254 -8.05 -5.59 -32.28
CA LEU A 254 -8.46 -6.98 -32.12
C LEU A 254 -7.47 -7.78 -31.24
N PRO A 255 -6.15 -7.83 -31.53
CA PRO A 255 -5.20 -8.51 -30.66
C PRO A 255 -5.11 -7.88 -29.27
N TYR A 256 -5.24 -6.56 -29.11
CA TYR A 256 -5.30 -5.94 -27.77
C TYR A 256 -6.55 -6.36 -26.98
N THR A 257 -7.70 -6.52 -27.65
CA THR A 257 -8.93 -7.00 -27.02
C THR A 257 -8.79 -8.46 -26.59
N ILE A 258 -8.21 -9.32 -27.45
CA ILE A 258 -7.89 -10.71 -27.11
C ILE A 258 -6.93 -10.75 -25.91
N LEU A 259 -5.89 -9.93 -25.93
CA LEU A 259 -4.92 -9.83 -24.84
C LEU A 259 -5.62 -9.41 -23.53
N ALA A 260 -6.52 -8.42 -23.57
CA ALA A 260 -7.28 -7.98 -22.40
C ALA A 260 -8.12 -9.11 -21.80
N ILE A 261 -8.80 -9.91 -22.63
CA ILE A 261 -9.58 -11.08 -22.18
C ILE A 261 -8.67 -12.13 -21.55
N VAL A 262 -7.54 -12.44 -22.18
CA VAL A 262 -6.55 -13.40 -21.66
C VAL A 262 -6.00 -12.93 -20.31
N LEU A 263 -5.63 -11.66 -20.19
CA LEU A 263 -5.13 -11.08 -18.94
C LEU A 263 -6.19 -11.10 -17.84
N ALA A 264 -7.46 -10.81 -18.16
CA ALA A 264 -8.56 -10.90 -17.19
C ALA A 264 -8.76 -12.34 -16.67
N LEU A 265 -8.69 -13.34 -17.55
CA LEU A 265 -8.77 -14.75 -17.17
C LEU A 265 -7.58 -15.17 -16.29
N ILE A 266 -6.36 -14.80 -16.68
CA ILE A 266 -5.14 -15.10 -15.92
C ILE A 266 -5.19 -14.44 -14.54
N ALA A 267 -5.60 -13.18 -14.45
CA ALA A 267 -5.72 -12.47 -13.17
C ALA A 267 -6.72 -13.14 -12.23
N ASN A 268 -7.86 -13.62 -12.75
CA ASN A 268 -8.85 -14.36 -11.96
C ASN A 268 -8.28 -15.69 -11.43
N ILE A 269 -7.59 -16.46 -12.29
CA ILE A 269 -6.92 -17.70 -11.89
C ILE A 269 -5.85 -17.42 -10.84
N TYR A 270 -5.00 -16.42 -11.06
CA TYR A 270 -3.96 -16.01 -10.13
C TYR A 270 -4.53 -15.67 -8.75
N ALA A 271 -5.58 -14.84 -8.68
CA ALA A 271 -6.21 -14.47 -7.43
C ALA A 271 -6.78 -15.70 -6.68
N ARG A 272 -7.45 -16.62 -7.39
CA ARG A 272 -7.97 -17.86 -6.79
C ARG A 272 -6.86 -18.76 -6.26
N VAL A 273 -5.79 -18.92 -7.03
CA VAL A 273 -4.63 -19.74 -6.61
C VAL A 273 -3.95 -19.10 -5.41
N PHE A 274 -3.69 -17.79 -5.45
CA PHE A 274 -3.06 -17.05 -4.36
C PHE A 274 -3.85 -17.20 -3.05
N TYR A 275 -5.16 -16.94 -3.08
CA TYR A 275 -6.00 -17.08 -1.90
C TYR A 275 -6.21 -18.53 -1.46
N GLY A 276 -6.29 -19.47 -2.41
CA GLY A 276 -6.37 -20.91 -2.13
C GLY A 276 -5.12 -21.42 -1.40
N VAL A 277 -3.93 -21.08 -1.91
CA VAL A 277 -2.64 -21.40 -1.29
C VAL A 277 -2.56 -20.78 0.10
N ARG A 278 -2.86 -19.48 0.23
CA ARG A 278 -2.91 -18.79 1.53
C ARG A 278 -3.79 -19.55 2.54
N ASP A 279 -4.98 -19.97 2.15
CA ASP A 279 -5.94 -20.61 3.05
C ASP A 279 -5.52 -22.04 3.44
N ILE A 280 -4.79 -22.75 2.58
CA ILE A 280 -4.13 -24.02 2.92
C ILE A 280 -3.06 -23.79 4.00
N PHE A 281 -2.16 -22.82 3.80
CA PHE A 281 -1.08 -22.52 4.75
C PHE A 281 -1.60 -21.99 6.09
N ARG A 282 -2.76 -21.34 6.12
CA ARG A 282 -3.41 -20.92 7.37
C ARG A 282 -3.74 -22.10 8.28
N LYS A 283 -4.08 -23.26 7.71
CA LYS A 283 -4.46 -24.49 8.46
C LYS A 283 -3.27 -25.20 9.12
N LEU A 284 -2.03 -24.86 8.76
CA LEU A 284 -0.85 -25.47 9.37
C LEU A 284 -0.71 -25.07 10.85
N PRO A 285 -0.45 -26.03 11.77
CA PRO A 285 -0.34 -25.82 13.21
C PRO A 285 1.02 -25.22 13.63
N VAL A 286 1.45 -24.14 12.97
CA VAL A 286 2.72 -23.45 13.25
C VAL A 286 2.45 -22.18 14.06
N LYS A 287 3.33 -21.85 15.02
CA LYS A 287 3.21 -20.60 15.80
C LYS A 287 3.28 -19.38 14.87
N PRO A 288 2.42 -18.35 15.05
CA PRO A 288 2.39 -17.16 14.20
C PRO A 288 3.77 -16.53 13.93
N HIS A 289 4.61 -16.39 14.96
CA HIS A 289 5.97 -15.83 14.84
C HIS A 289 6.87 -16.58 13.85
N LEU A 290 6.65 -17.87 13.63
CA LEU A 290 7.44 -18.71 12.72
C LEU A 290 6.73 -18.96 11.38
N LYS A 291 5.45 -18.60 11.25
CA LYS A 291 4.71 -18.79 10.00
C LYS A 291 5.34 -18.05 8.81
N PRO A 292 5.83 -16.80 8.96
CA PRO A 292 6.50 -16.07 7.89
C PRO A 292 7.72 -16.75 7.27
N TRP A 293 8.31 -17.74 7.95
CA TRP A 293 9.38 -18.58 7.38
C TRP A 293 8.87 -19.59 6.33
N ILE A 294 7.63 -20.04 6.47
CA ILE A 294 7.01 -21.04 5.60
C ILE A 294 6.13 -20.36 4.53
N PHE A 295 5.41 -19.29 4.90
CA PHE A 295 4.59 -18.47 3.99
C PHE A 295 4.16 -17.17 4.67
N HIS A 296 4.24 -16.03 3.98
CA HIS A 296 3.77 -14.73 4.47
C HIS A 296 2.24 -14.64 4.34
N ILE A 297 1.56 -13.99 5.30
CA ILE A 297 0.09 -13.72 5.40
C ILE A 297 -0.67 -14.71 6.31
N ARG A 298 -0.83 -14.35 7.58
CA ARG A 298 -2.06 -14.66 8.33
C ARG A 298 -2.99 -13.44 8.19
N TYR A 299 -4.28 -13.67 8.35
CA TYR A 299 -5.27 -12.62 8.51
C TYR A 299 -6.01 -12.99 9.79
N ARG A 300 -5.99 -12.13 10.81
CA ARG A 300 -6.80 -12.31 12.02
C ARG A 300 -8.05 -11.45 11.89
N GLN A 301 -9.05 -11.97 11.20
CA GLN A 301 -10.39 -11.42 11.30
C GLN A 301 -10.88 -11.69 12.74
N GLN A 302 -10.98 -10.64 13.55
CA GLN A 302 -11.81 -10.70 14.75
C GLN A 302 -13.25 -10.84 14.26
N ALA A 303 -13.83 -12.03 14.39
CA ALA A 303 -15.28 -12.20 14.23
C ALA A 303 -16.00 -11.33 15.26
N PRO A 304 -17.17 -10.78 14.89
CA PRO A 304 -18.37 -11.46 15.36
C PRO A 304 -19.44 -11.60 14.28
N GLY A 305 -20.04 -12.80 14.21
CA GLY A 305 -21.43 -12.99 13.77
C GLY A 305 -21.69 -13.15 12.27
N ARG A 306 -21.92 -14.40 11.86
CA ARG A 306 -22.72 -14.80 10.68
C ARG A 306 -22.34 -14.15 9.33
N LEU A 307 -21.34 -14.71 8.66
CA LEU A 307 -21.28 -14.74 7.19
C LEU A 307 -21.53 -16.18 6.73
N LEU A 308 -22.76 -16.62 6.98
CA LEU A 308 -23.37 -17.78 6.34
C LEU A 308 -24.16 -17.22 5.14
N ALA A 309 -23.43 -16.74 4.14
CA ALA A 309 -23.94 -16.42 2.81
C ALA A 309 -22.90 -16.84 1.78
N ILE A 310 -22.42 -18.07 1.95
CA ILE A 310 -21.89 -18.89 0.87
C ILE A 310 -23.13 -19.39 0.11
N GLN A 311 -23.56 -18.61 -0.88
CA GLN A 311 -24.32 -19.05 -2.05
C GLN A 311 -23.44 -18.59 -3.21
N LEU A 312 -22.58 -19.41 -3.81
CA LEU A 312 -22.94 -20.47 -4.75
C LEU A 312 -24.26 -20.16 -5.48
N LEU A 313 -24.14 -19.52 -6.64
CA LEU A 313 -24.79 -19.84 -7.94
C LEU A 313 -24.73 -18.58 -8.85
N PRO A 314 -24.83 -18.71 -10.18
CA PRO A 314 -23.82 -19.21 -11.10
C PRO A 314 -23.59 -18.20 -12.26
N LEU A 315 -22.76 -18.59 -13.24
CA LEU A 315 -22.76 -18.15 -14.64
C LEU A 315 -23.94 -17.24 -15.06
N VAL A 316 -23.65 -15.97 -15.37
CA VAL A 316 -23.90 -15.31 -16.67
C VAL A 316 -22.75 -14.32 -16.88
#